data_AF-A0A8B6HKA0-F1
#
_entry.id   AF-A0A8B6HKA0-F1
#
_cell.length_a   1.000
_cell.length_b   1.000
_cell.length_c   1.000
_cell.angle_alpha   90.00
_cell.angle_beta   90.00
_cell.angle_gamma   90.00
#
_symmetry.space_group_name_H-M   'P 1'
#
loop_
_entity.id
_entity.type
_entity.pdbx_description
1 polymer ?
#
loop_
_entity_poly.entity_id
_entity_poly.type
_entity_poly.pdbx_seq_one_letter_code
_entity_poly.pdbx_strand_id
1 'polypeptide(L)'
;MDISNTKPGFTKLKLYNISQRCISNISLLCEIISGEQFMSSRLFREYFLPDSMIIHGPCHSSLNETFDSAHCFSCKEWIQPACHWIVRSRLSWPDPKLVTAIVQNGVLFVPIGCKGSLDEDLEWRISFSIAEKQLIFSFSHTKLLCYALMKIVLKDIIKKKHADLICSYFIKTIMFWLCEESKPSQWHSQNMIPCFKSCMRRLIYCVEYKICLHYFIPGNNFFEGRFTDSQHKSLLDTLHEINNSLWTNVFYTDTFRNFRSEQGASLIPCLAASELSCLTYPNFLIIPLNYNNIKQIVTSLFNIKDAEMSSYMMSLISNNSLLLSSLNYEGGNKSLYKQYQTSLHCYKMGMYNDVTSAWSLLASLFYKYKRFQECIEILNYTLSKCTPDKIMLSFDNSLLEQTYFQKVKDALGFILACKHLIINSVSFSEPYYLLPEELTPLIPHDVYDNTCSIPPVVYLNILSFLCLHHLCDQRGKLIALRELELTIREKYFIFPIETNFQIANNCLEIAKSML
;
A
#
# COMPACT_ATOMS: atom_id res chain seq x y z
N MET A 1 13.58 -30.48 8.51
CA MET A 1 14.42 -29.51 7.76
C MET A 1 15.87 -29.96 7.90
N ASP A 2 16.59 -30.13 6.81
CA ASP A 2 18.01 -30.48 6.77
C ASP A 2 18.78 -29.35 6.08
N ILE A 3 19.76 -28.77 6.78
CA ILE A 3 20.57 -27.64 6.31
C ILE A 3 22.03 -28.07 6.07
N SER A 4 22.30 -29.37 6.09
CA SER A 4 23.63 -29.90 5.79
C SER A 4 23.96 -29.70 4.31
N ASN A 5 25.13 -29.13 4.05
CA ASN A 5 25.65 -28.83 2.71
C ASN A 5 24.75 -27.93 1.85
N THR A 6 23.83 -27.16 2.44
CA THR A 6 23.02 -26.17 1.72
C THR A 6 23.52 -24.75 1.98
N LYS A 7 23.35 -23.85 1.01
CA LYS A 7 23.64 -22.42 1.23
C LYS A 7 22.67 -21.85 2.27
N PRO A 8 23.10 -20.94 3.17
CA PRO A 8 22.18 -20.27 4.10
C PRO A 8 20.96 -19.68 3.39
N GLY A 9 19.76 -19.95 3.92
CA GLY A 9 18.49 -19.60 3.27
C GLY A 9 17.88 -20.71 2.41
N PHE A 10 18.60 -21.81 2.19
CA PHE A 10 18.11 -23.02 1.52
C PHE A 10 18.18 -24.23 2.45
N THR A 11 17.35 -25.23 2.17
CA THR A 11 17.25 -26.46 2.95
C THR A 11 16.71 -27.62 2.12
N LYS A 12 17.01 -28.85 2.53
CA LYS A 12 16.34 -30.06 2.07
C LYS A 12 15.23 -30.46 3.05
N LEU A 13 14.10 -30.90 2.51
CA LEU A 13 12.93 -31.28 3.31
C LEU A 13 12.83 -32.81 3.41
N LYS A 14 13.38 -33.35 4.50
CA LYS A 14 13.28 -34.78 4.83
C LYS A 14 11.90 -35.13 5.40
N LEU A 15 11.31 -36.22 4.93
CA LEU A 15 10.05 -36.75 5.44
C LEU A 15 10.27 -37.66 6.64
N TYR A 16 9.42 -37.49 7.66
CA TYR A 16 9.36 -38.37 8.83
C TYR A 16 7.88 -38.78 9.05
N ASN A 17 7.64 -40.07 9.28
CA ASN A 17 6.32 -40.65 9.60
C ASN A 17 5.18 -40.25 8.65
N ILE A 18 5.13 -40.89 7.48
CA ILE A 18 4.04 -40.71 6.52
C ILE A 18 2.79 -41.43 7.05
N SER A 19 1.74 -40.66 7.40
CA SER A 19 0.44 -41.27 7.74
C SER A 19 -0.17 -41.96 6.52
N GLN A 20 -0.80 -43.12 6.71
CA GLN A 20 -1.35 -43.94 5.61
C GLN A 20 -2.35 -43.20 4.70
N ARG A 21 -2.96 -42.11 5.16
CA ARG A 21 -3.91 -41.28 4.40
C ARG A 21 -3.28 -40.39 3.33
N CYS A 22 -1.97 -40.17 3.33
CA CYS A 22 -1.30 -39.24 2.41
C CYS A 22 -0.32 -39.91 1.43
N ILE A 23 -0.27 -41.24 1.41
CA ILE A 23 0.82 -41.99 0.77
C ILE A 23 0.84 -41.85 -0.76
N SER A 24 -0.32 -41.86 -1.45
CA SER A 24 -0.32 -42.07 -2.91
C SER A 24 0.26 -40.90 -3.71
N ASN A 25 0.11 -39.65 -3.23
CA ASN A 25 0.51 -38.47 -4.00
C ASN A 25 1.84 -37.88 -3.53
N ILE A 26 2.19 -38.03 -2.25
CA ILE A 26 3.44 -37.45 -1.71
C ILE A 26 4.66 -38.25 -2.14
N SER A 27 4.57 -39.58 -2.26
CA SER A 27 5.69 -40.40 -2.71
C SER A 27 6.18 -40.03 -4.11
N LEU A 28 5.28 -39.56 -4.99
CA LEU A 28 5.61 -39.10 -6.34
C LEU A 28 6.43 -37.79 -6.34
N LEU A 29 6.43 -37.05 -5.24
CA LEU A 29 7.14 -35.77 -5.10
C LEU A 29 8.49 -35.94 -4.39
N CYS A 30 8.89 -37.19 -4.12
CA CYS A 30 10.05 -37.49 -3.31
C CYS A 30 11.16 -38.14 -4.11
N GLU A 31 12.39 -37.93 -3.66
CA GLU A 31 13.58 -38.64 -4.11
C GLU A 31 14.24 -39.33 -2.89
N ILE A 32 14.84 -40.50 -3.12
CA ILE A 32 15.53 -41.27 -2.08
C ILE A 32 17.03 -41.06 -2.23
N ILE A 33 17.67 -40.56 -1.18
CA ILE A 33 19.10 -40.26 -1.15
C ILE A 33 19.69 -40.93 0.08
N SER A 34 20.66 -41.82 -0.14
CA SER A 34 21.33 -42.57 0.94
C SER A 34 20.35 -43.27 1.90
N GLY A 35 19.23 -43.78 1.38
CA GLY A 35 18.19 -44.47 2.15
C GLY A 35 17.18 -43.55 2.85
N GLU A 36 17.30 -42.24 2.70
CA GLU A 36 16.38 -41.26 3.29
C GLU A 36 15.52 -40.59 2.22
N GLN A 37 14.27 -40.28 2.57
CA GLN A 37 13.30 -39.72 1.64
C GLN A 37 13.20 -38.20 1.78
N PHE A 38 13.48 -37.49 0.69
CA PHE A 38 13.44 -36.03 0.62
C PHE A 38 12.39 -35.56 -0.38
N MET A 39 11.72 -34.45 -0.08
CA MET A 39 10.82 -33.78 -1.02
C MET A 39 11.64 -33.05 -2.08
N SER A 40 11.47 -33.43 -3.35
CA SER A 40 12.11 -32.79 -4.49
C SER A 40 11.34 -31.52 -4.86
N SER A 41 12.04 -30.38 -4.88
CA SER A 41 11.46 -29.12 -5.31
C SER A 41 11.09 -29.16 -6.79
N ARG A 42 11.86 -29.88 -7.62
CA ARG A 42 11.58 -30.09 -9.04
C ARG A 42 10.31 -30.90 -9.25
N LEU A 43 10.20 -32.09 -8.64
CA LEU A 43 9.00 -32.91 -8.77
C LEU A 43 7.76 -32.19 -8.23
N PHE A 44 7.90 -31.40 -7.17
CA PHE A 44 6.83 -30.55 -6.67
C PHE A 44 6.39 -29.53 -7.72
N ARG A 45 7.32 -28.83 -8.37
CA ARG A 45 6.99 -27.89 -9.45
C ARG A 45 6.29 -28.61 -10.61
N GLU A 46 6.83 -29.72 -11.09
CA GLU A 46 6.27 -30.50 -12.21
C GLU A 46 4.85 -31.01 -11.91
N TYR A 47 4.56 -31.40 -10.66
CA TYR A 47 3.24 -31.91 -10.29
C TYR A 47 2.19 -30.81 -10.14
N PHE A 48 2.56 -29.66 -9.58
CA PHE A 48 1.62 -28.58 -9.28
C PHE A 48 1.51 -27.50 -10.38
N LEU A 49 2.39 -27.51 -11.38
CA LEU A 49 2.42 -26.49 -12.43
C LEU A 49 2.04 -27.09 -13.81
N PRO A 50 0.95 -26.63 -14.44
CA PRO A 50 0.61 -27.03 -15.81
C PRO A 50 1.53 -26.39 -16.85
N ASP A 51 1.79 -27.10 -17.96
CA ASP A 51 2.70 -26.69 -19.06
C ASP A 51 2.37 -25.32 -19.70
N SER A 52 1.14 -24.84 -19.53
CA SER A 52 0.66 -23.57 -20.09
C SER A 52 1.09 -22.29 -19.34
N MET A 53 1.88 -22.41 -18.26
CA MET A 53 2.27 -21.29 -17.41
C MET A 53 3.72 -20.85 -17.60
N ILE A 54 3.97 -19.54 -17.53
CA ILE A 54 5.34 -18.99 -17.56
C ILE A 54 5.92 -19.09 -16.14
N ILE A 55 7.11 -19.68 -16.03
CA ILE A 55 7.82 -19.88 -14.76
C ILE A 55 8.91 -18.81 -14.60
N HIS A 56 8.92 -18.12 -13.46
CA HIS A 56 9.93 -17.13 -13.09
C HIS A 56 10.31 -17.27 -11.62
N GLY A 57 11.38 -18.01 -11.38
CA GLY A 57 11.80 -18.37 -10.03
C GLY A 57 10.82 -19.37 -9.39
N PRO A 58 10.37 -19.17 -8.14
CA PRO A 58 9.36 -20.04 -7.51
C PRO A 58 7.92 -19.70 -7.93
N CYS A 59 7.73 -18.66 -8.75
CA CYS A 59 6.44 -18.16 -9.16
C CYS A 59 6.06 -18.66 -10.56
N HIS A 60 4.76 -18.70 -10.82
CA HIS A 60 4.19 -18.89 -12.14
C HIS A 60 3.13 -17.84 -12.42
N SER A 61 2.97 -17.50 -13.70
CA SER A 61 1.94 -16.57 -14.18
C SER A 61 1.23 -17.10 -15.42
N SER A 62 -0.06 -16.81 -15.51
CA SER A 62 -0.84 -17.09 -16.73
C SER A 62 -0.40 -16.15 -17.85
N LEU A 63 -0.54 -16.61 -19.11
CA LEU A 63 -0.24 -15.84 -20.33
C LEU A 63 -0.92 -14.45 -20.40
N ASN A 64 -1.99 -14.21 -19.63
CA ASN A 64 -2.78 -12.97 -19.63
C ASN A 64 -2.45 -12.01 -18.46
N GLU A 65 -1.32 -12.22 -17.76
CA GLU A 65 -0.72 -11.39 -16.69
C GLU A 65 -1.67 -10.49 -15.85
N THR A 66 -2.03 -10.94 -14.64
CA THR A 66 -2.57 -10.04 -13.59
C THR A 66 -2.04 -10.32 -12.17
N PHE A 67 -1.47 -11.50 -11.90
CA PHE A 67 -0.87 -11.85 -10.61
C PHE A 67 0.16 -12.97 -10.76
N ASP A 68 1.18 -12.97 -9.89
CA ASP A 68 2.14 -14.05 -9.71
C ASP A 68 1.68 -14.98 -8.58
N SER A 69 1.75 -16.29 -8.76
CA SER A 69 1.43 -17.28 -7.73
C SER A 69 2.65 -18.15 -7.39
N ALA A 70 2.88 -18.39 -6.09
CA ALA A 70 3.96 -19.24 -5.60
C ALA A 70 3.40 -20.29 -4.62
N HIS A 71 3.38 -21.55 -5.04
CA HIS A 71 3.05 -22.67 -4.15
C HIS A 71 4.18 -22.91 -3.15
N CYS A 72 3.84 -23.21 -1.91
CA CYS A 72 4.82 -23.39 -0.84
C CYS A 72 4.29 -24.31 0.26
N PHE A 73 5.20 -24.85 1.07
CA PHE A 73 4.87 -25.47 2.34
C PHE A 73 4.91 -24.45 3.47
N SER A 74 3.92 -24.50 4.36
CA SER A 74 3.90 -23.69 5.57
C SER A 74 4.45 -24.50 6.75
N CYS A 75 5.42 -23.92 7.46
CA CYS A 75 5.92 -24.39 8.73
C CYS A 75 5.44 -23.44 9.81
N LYS A 76 4.68 -23.94 10.80
CA LYS A 76 4.17 -23.12 11.91
C LYS A 76 5.24 -22.78 12.95
N GLU A 77 6.41 -23.43 12.87
CA GLU A 77 7.51 -23.21 13.78
C GLU A 77 8.53 -22.23 13.22
N TRP A 78 9.13 -21.45 14.11
CA TRP A 78 10.30 -20.65 13.77
C TRP A 78 11.54 -21.54 13.69
N ILE A 79 12.40 -21.27 12.71
CA ILE A 79 13.50 -22.17 12.39
C ILE A 79 14.81 -21.75 13.06
N GLN A 80 15.66 -22.74 13.36
CA GLN A 80 16.95 -22.54 14.03
C GLN A 80 17.85 -21.49 13.35
N PRO A 81 18.01 -21.44 12.00
CA PRO A 81 18.86 -20.44 11.34
C PRO A 81 18.40 -18.99 11.54
N ALA A 82 17.13 -18.78 11.93
CA ALA A 82 16.54 -17.46 12.15
C ALA A 82 16.31 -17.16 13.64
N CYS A 83 16.62 -18.07 14.57
CA CYS A 83 16.37 -17.86 16.00
C CYS A 83 17.13 -16.66 16.58
N HIS A 84 18.33 -16.37 16.06
CA HIS A 84 19.09 -15.19 16.50
C HIS A 84 18.34 -13.88 16.23
N TRP A 85 17.45 -13.83 15.23
CA TRP A 85 16.63 -12.65 14.97
C TRP A 85 15.73 -12.31 16.16
N ILE A 86 15.21 -13.30 16.89
CA ILE A 86 14.29 -13.11 18.02
C ILE A 86 14.94 -12.34 19.17
N VAL A 87 16.19 -12.69 19.48
CA VAL A 87 16.94 -12.16 20.65
C VAL A 87 17.88 -11.02 20.28
N ARG A 88 17.85 -10.57 19.02
CA ARG A 88 18.76 -9.52 18.56
C ARG A 88 18.51 -8.22 19.32
N SER A 89 19.59 -7.52 19.69
CA SER A 89 19.49 -6.20 20.31
C SER A 89 18.95 -5.19 19.31
N ARG A 90 17.94 -4.42 19.70
CA ARG A 90 17.27 -3.42 18.86
C ARG A 90 17.02 -2.15 19.65
N LEU A 91 17.06 -1.00 18.99
CA LEU A 91 16.81 0.27 19.66
C LEU A 91 15.33 0.49 19.95
N SER A 92 14.44 0.11 19.02
CA SER A 92 12.99 0.33 19.21
C SER A 92 12.08 -0.44 18.26
N TRP A 93 12.55 -0.73 17.06
CA TRP A 93 11.75 -1.38 16.02
C TRP A 93 12.47 -2.64 15.55
N PRO A 94 11.76 -3.73 15.23
CA PRO A 94 10.34 -3.99 15.54
C PRO A 94 10.06 -4.07 17.05
N ASP A 95 8.85 -3.71 17.48
CA ASP A 95 8.45 -3.84 18.88
C ASP A 95 8.27 -5.32 19.28
N PRO A 96 8.41 -5.67 20.57
CA PRO A 96 8.35 -7.07 21.01
C PRO A 96 7.04 -7.79 20.66
N LYS A 97 5.88 -7.11 20.64
CA LYS A 97 4.60 -7.74 20.31
C LYS A 97 4.57 -8.14 18.84
N LEU A 98 5.07 -7.28 17.97
CA LEU A 98 5.23 -7.59 16.54
C LEU A 98 6.20 -8.75 16.32
N VAL A 99 7.30 -8.83 17.09
CA VAL A 99 8.23 -9.98 17.04
C VAL A 99 7.51 -11.28 17.40
N THR A 100 6.76 -11.30 18.50
CA THR A 100 5.98 -12.48 18.90
C THR A 100 4.98 -12.89 17.82
N ALA A 101 4.24 -11.93 17.26
CA ALA A 101 3.26 -12.19 16.20
C ALA A 101 3.91 -12.74 14.92
N ILE A 102 5.11 -12.27 14.56
CA ILE A 102 5.89 -12.77 13.43
C ILE A 102 6.33 -14.22 13.69
N VAL A 103 6.88 -14.50 14.87
CA VAL A 103 7.38 -15.84 15.24
C VAL A 103 6.25 -16.87 15.25
N GLN A 104 5.05 -16.50 15.70
CA GLN A 104 3.87 -17.36 15.73
C GLN A 104 3.36 -17.79 14.33
N ASN A 105 3.67 -17.02 13.29
CA ASN A 105 3.32 -17.37 11.90
C ASN A 105 4.32 -18.35 11.26
N GLY A 106 5.47 -18.60 11.90
CA GLY A 106 6.51 -19.49 11.40
C GLY A 106 7.12 -19.03 10.08
N VAL A 107 7.42 -19.97 9.17
CA VAL A 107 8.10 -19.71 7.89
C VAL A 107 7.47 -20.48 6.74
N LEU A 108 7.82 -20.10 5.51
CA LEU A 108 7.39 -20.79 4.29
C LEU A 108 8.59 -21.44 3.60
N PHE A 109 8.37 -22.55 2.90
CA PHE A 109 9.34 -23.17 2.01
C PHE A 109 8.84 -23.12 0.58
N VAL A 110 9.55 -22.40 -0.29
CA VAL A 110 9.20 -22.28 -1.72
C VAL A 110 10.09 -23.21 -2.56
N PRO A 111 9.55 -23.82 -3.62
CA PRO A 111 10.22 -24.87 -4.38
C PRO A 111 11.22 -24.27 -5.37
N ILE A 112 12.34 -23.76 -4.87
CA ILE A 112 13.46 -23.29 -5.68
C ILE A 112 14.78 -23.52 -4.94
N GLY A 113 15.71 -24.20 -5.59
CA GLY A 113 17.04 -24.46 -5.06
C GLY A 113 18.03 -23.33 -5.29
N CYS A 114 19.21 -23.45 -4.67
CA CYS A 114 20.30 -22.54 -4.91
C CYS A 114 20.92 -22.85 -6.27
N LYS A 115 20.88 -21.87 -7.18
CA LYS A 115 21.41 -22.02 -8.53
C LYS A 115 22.87 -22.50 -8.53
N GLY A 116 23.16 -23.59 -9.23
CA GLY A 116 24.49 -24.18 -9.33
C GLY A 116 24.91 -25.04 -8.14
N SER A 117 24.00 -25.31 -7.20
CA SER A 117 24.23 -26.34 -6.17
C SER A 117 24.08 -27.74 -6.76
N LEU A 118 24.76 -28.72 -6.17
CA LEU A 118 24.67 -30.13 -6.59
C LEU A 118 23.26 -30.71 -6.37
N ASP A 119 22.59 -30.24 -5.32
CA ASP A 119 21.27 -30.69 -4.89
C ASP A 119 20.16 -29.68 -5.29
N GLU A 120 20.36 -28.86 -6.32
CA GLU A 120 19.45 -27.74 -6.67
C GLU A 120 17.98 -28.18 -6.80
N ASP A 121 17.73 -29.34 -7.40
CA ASP A 121 16.39 -29.86 -7.59
C ASP A 121 15.73 -30.37 -6.30
N LEU A 122 16.52 -30.66 -5.27
CA LEU A 122 16.07 -31.13 -3.95
C LEU A 122 15.94 -29.99 -2.94
N GLU A 123 16.60 -28.87 -3.19
CA GLU A 123 16.64 -27.73 -2.29
C GLU A 123 15.37 -26.88 -2.36
N TRP A 124 14.99 -26.36 -1.20
CA TRP A 124 13.89 -25.43 -0.99
C TRP A 124 14.43 -24.14 -0.39
N ARG A 125 13.94 -23.00 -0.87
CA ARG A 125 14.29 -21.71 -0.29
C ARG A 125 13.35 -21.37 0.86
N ILE A 126 13.91 -20.94 1.98
CA ILE A 126 13.17 -20.41 3.11
C ILE A 126 12.64 -19.03 2.74
N SER A 127 11.34 -18.79 2.96
CA SER A 127 10.66 -17.53 2.67
C SER A 127 10.02 -16.97 3.93
N PHE A 128 10.22 -15.67 4.14
CA PHE A 128 9.69 -14.89 5.25
C PHE A 128 8.62 -13.90 4.78
N SER A 129 8.00 -14.10 3.61
CA SER A 129 7.10 -13.11 2.98
C SER A 129 5.96 -12.63 3.89
N ILE A 130 5.41 -13.50 4.73
CA ILE A 130 4.39 -13.13 5.74
C ILE A 130 4.98 -12.19 6.79
N ALA A 131 6.14 -12.55 7.35
CA ALA A 131 6.85 -11.72 8.33
C ALA A 131 7.27 -10.37 7.74
N GLU A 132 7.82 -10.37 6.53
CA GLU A 132 8.21 -9.15 5.79
C GLU A 132 7.02 -8.22 5.58
N LYS A 133 5.85 -8.76 5.24
CA LYS A 133 4.61 -7.99 5.11
C LYS A 133 4.20 -7.34 6.44
N GLN A 134 4.27 -8.07 7.55
CA GLN A 134 3.98 -7.51 8.88
C GLN A 134 4.98 -6.40 9.25
N LEU A 135 6.26 -6.56 8.93
CA LEU A 135 7.28 -5.53 9.15
C LEU A 135 6.99 -4.26 8.34
N ILE A 136 6.68 -4.39 7.05
CA ILE A 136 6.33 -3.24 6.20
C ILE A 136 5.08 -2.53 6.71
N PHE A 137 4.05 -3.25 7.15
CA PHE A 137 2.84 -2.62 7.69
C PHE A 137 3.06 -1.89 9.01
N SER A 138 4.09 -2.25 9.77
CA SER A 138 4.48 -1.54 10.98
C SER A 138 5.34 -0.29 10.72
N PHE A 139 5.72 -0.02 9.47
CA PHE A 139 6.49 1.18 9.17
C PHE A 139 5.70 2.46 9.44
N SER A 140 6.39 3.47 9.97
CA SER A 140 5.86 4.84 10.01
C SER A 140 5.79 5.43 8.60
N HIS A 141 5.02 6.52 8.45
CA HIS A 141 4.90 7.23 7.17
C HIS A 141 6.27 7.63 6.59
N THR A 142 7.19 8.17 7.40
CA THR A 142 8.54 8.53 6.95
C THR A 142 9.34 7.33 6.44
N LYS A 143 9.24 6.18 7.11
CA LYS A 143 9.91 4.93 6.68
C LYS A 143 9.37 4.46 5.33
N LEU A 144 8.05 4.50 5.15
CA LEU A 144 7.39 4.11 3.89
C LEU A 144 7.75 5.07 2.74
N LEU A 145 7.78 6.39 2.99
CA LEU A 145 8.24 7.36 1.98
C LEU A 145 9.69 7.12 1.57
N CYS A 146 10.58 6.87 2.52
CA CYS A 146 11.98 6.55 2.20
C CYS A 146 12.08 5.24 1.40
N TYR A 147 11.30 4.21 1.77
CA TYR A 147 11.25 2.95 1.02
C TYR A 147 10.75 3.16 -0.42
N ALA A 148 9.70 3.98 -0.59
CA ALA A 148 9.15 4.37 -1.88
C ALA A 148 10.19 5.07 -2.76
N LEU A 149 10.87 6.08 -2.22
CA LEU A 149 11.92 6.81 -2.93
C LEU A 149 13.07 5.90 -3.34
N MET A 150 13.51 5.00 -2.44
CA MET A 150 14.53 4.00 -2.77
C MET A 150 14.10 3.08 -3.93
N LYS A 151 12.82 2.70 -3.99
CA LYS A 151 12.28 1.89 -5.10
C LYS A 151 12.20 2.67 -6.41
N ILE A 152 11.90 3.97 -6.36
CA ILE A 152 11.94 4.85 -7.54
C ILE A 152 13.37 4.95 -8.08
N VAL A 153 14.35 5.23 -7.20
CA VAL A 153 15.77 5.23 -7.57
C VAL A 153 16.18 3.90 -8.20
N LEU A 154 15.76 2.78 -7.60
CA LEU A 154 16.03 1.46 -8.14
C LEU A 154 15.45 1.30 -9.56
N LYS A 155 14.16 1.54 -9.74
CA LYS A 155 13.44 1.30 -10.99
C LYS A 155 13.89 2.23 -12.10
N ASP A 156 13.95 3.53 -11.82
CA ASP A 156 14.06 4.55 -12.86
C ASP A 156 15.50 4.95 -13.17
N ILE A 157 16.45 4.60 -12.29
CA ILE A 157 17.87 4.94 -12.43
C ILE A 157 18.73 3.68 -12.45
N ILE A 158 18.77 2.93 -11.33
CA ILE A 158 19.71 1.81 -11.18
C ILE A 158 19.42 0.72 -12.22
N LYS A 159 18.17 0.25 -12.34
CA LYS A 159 17.80 -0.83 -13.26
C LYS A 159 18.00 -0.49 -14.74
N LYS A 160 17.98 0.80 -15.11
CA LYS A 160 18.26 1.20 -16.50
C LYS A 160 19.72 0.98 -16.90
N LYS A 161 20.64 1.11 -15.94
CA LYS A 161 22.08 0.94 -16.15
C LYS A 161 22.59 -0.44 -15.68
N HIS A 162 21.91 -1.04 -14.70
CA HIS A 162 22.39 -2.18 -13.88
C HIS A 162 21.30 -3.22 -13.61
N ALA A 163 20.48 -3.53 -14.61
CA ALA A 163 19.22 -4.30 -14.54
C ALA A 163 19.10 -5.32 -13.39
N ASP A 164 19.93 -6.38 -13.40
CA ASP A 164 19.78 -7.52 -12.48
C ASP A 164 20.75 -7.49 -11.28
N LEU A 165 21.61 -6.47 -11.21
CA LEU A 165 22.58 -6.36 -10.12
C LEU A 165 21.93 -6.02 -8.79
N ILE A 166 20.84 -5.26 -8.79
CA ILE A 166 20.07 -4.92 -7.60
C ILE A 166 18.58 -5.13 -7.88
N CYS A 167 17.87 -5.77 -6.96
CA CYS A 167 16.42 -5.95 -7.03
C CYS A 167 15.71 -5.35 -5.81
N SER A 168 14.38 -5.30 -5.87
CA SER A 168 13.52 -4.71 -4.83
C SER A 168 13.68 -5.40 -3.47
N TYR A 169 14.08 -6.68 -3.47
CA TYR A 169 14.31 -7.44 -2.24
C TYR A 169 15.50 -6.93 -1.41
N PHE A 170 16.60 -6.50 -2.05
CA PHE A 170 17.74 -5.94 -1.33
C PHE A 170 17.41 -4.55 -0.77
N ILE A 171 16.63 -3.75 -1.51
CA ILE A 171 16.13 -2.47 -0.99
C ILE A 171 15.26 -2.69 0.25
N LYS A 172 14.35 -3.68 0.21
CA LYS A 172 13.52 -4.06 1.36
C LYS A 172 14.37 -4.49 2.57
N THR A 173 15.37 -5.34 2.32
CA THR A 173 16.31 -5.84 3.34
C THR A 173 17.12 -4.69 3.97
N ILE A 174 17.65 -3.78 3.14
CA ILE A 174 18.37 -2.58 3.58
C ILE A 174 17.48 -1.70 4.46
N MET A 175 16.21 -1.52 4.09
CA MET A 175 15.27 -0.75 4.89
C MET A 175 15.04 -1.39 6.26
N PHE A 176 14.91 -2.72 6.35
CA PHE A 176 14.73 -3.40 7.63
C PHE A 176 15.94 -3.23 8.56
N TRP A 177 17.16 -3.45 8.06
CA TRP A 177 18.37 -3.22 8.86
C TRP A 177 18.50 -1.77 9.33
N LEU A 178 18.33 -0.82 8.41
CA LEU A 178 18.41 0.60 8.75
C LEU A 178 17.35 1.00 9.79
N CYS A 179 16.11 0.48 9.66
CA CYS A 179 15.05 0.77 10.63
C CYS A 179 15.30 0.15 12.00
N GLU A 180 15.90 -1.03 12.07
CA GLU A 180 16.25 -1.73 13.31
C GLU A 180 17.39 -1.04 14.08
N GLU A 181 18.38 -0.53 13.35
CA GLU A 181 19.58 0.12 13.89
C GLU A 181 19.38 1.62 14.17
N SER A 182 18.25 2.19 13.76
CA SER A 182 17.93 3.61 13.94
C SER A 182 17.15 3.89 15.21
N LYS A 183 17.38 5.07 15.79
CA LYS A 183 16.57 5.58 16.91
C LYS A 183 15.17 5.97 16.43
N PRO A 184 14.10 5.83 17.24
CA PRO A 184 12.76 6.26 16.87
C PRO A 184 12.70 7.72 16.41
N SER A 185 13.42 8.59 17.12
CA SER A 185 13.49 10.03 16.85
C SER A 185 14.08 10.38 15.49
N GLN A 186 14.74 9.45 14.79
CA GLN A 186 15.23 9.72 13.44
C GLN A 186 14.08 9.71 12.43
N TRP A 187 13.06 8.87 12.60
CA TRP A 187 12.03 8.61 11.60
C TRP A 187 10.79 9.51 11.72
N HIS A 188 10.99 10.82 11.91
CA HIS A 188 9.92 11.82 11.87
C HIS A 188 9.84 12.52 10.51
N SER A 189 8.70 13.15 10.20
CA SER A 189 8.45 13.81 8.91
C SER A 189 9.53 14.87 8.58
N GLN A 190 9.95 15.65 9.58
CA GLN A 190 10.97 16.69 9.40
C GLN A 190 12.38 16.15 9.07
N ASN A 191 12.63 14.86 9.29
CA ASN A 191 13.88 14.20 8.96
C ASN A 191 13.82 13.40 7.66
N MET A 192 12.75 13.52 6.85
CA MET A 192 12.58 12.72 5.63
C MET A 192 13.82 12.78 4.72
N ILE A 193 14.36 13.98 4.49
CA ILE A 193 15.55 14.17 3.64
C ILE A 193 16.80 13.47 4.25
N PRO A 194 17.19 13.74 5.51
CA PRO A 194 18.25 12.98 6.19
C PRO A 194 18.03 11.46 6.21
N CYS A 195 16.81 10.99 6.41
CA CYS A 195 16.46 9.57 6.40
C CYS A 195 16.71 8.97 5.02
N PHE A 196 16.22 9.61 3.96
CA PHE A 196 16.41 9.12 2.60
C PHE A 196 17.89 9.10 2.19
N LYS A 197 18.66 10.15 2.55
CA LYS A 197 20.13 10.15 2.38
C LYS A 197 20.79 9.00 3.13
N SER A 198 20.29 8.66 4.32
CA SER A 198 20.80 7.52 5.10
C SER A 198 20.50 6.18 4.41
N CYS A 199 19.32 6.04 3.79
CA CYS A 199 18.99 4.87 2.96
C CYS A 199 19.95 4.71 1.77
N MET A 200 20.24 5.80 1.05
CA MET A 200 21.19 5.77 -0.06
C MET A 200 22.62 5.45 0.39
N ARG A 201 23.08 6.05 1.49
CA ARG A 201 24.39 5.74 2.09
C ARG A 201 24.48 4.28 2.52
N ARG A 202 23.40 3.70 3.08
CA ARG A 202 23.36 2.28 3.43
C ARG A 202 23.46 1.40 2.19
N LEU A 203 22.77 1.74 1.10
CA LEU A 203 22.90 1.00 -0.16
C LEU A 203 24.31 1.07 -0.73
N ILE A 204 24.93 2.26 -0.73
CA ILE A 204 26.34 2.45 -1.15
C ILE A 204 27.25 1.56 -0.31
N TYR A 205 27.14 1.64 1.01
CA TYR A 205 27.93 0.80 1.93
C TYR A 205 27.76 -0.70 1.61
N CYS A 206 26.52 -1.16 1.45
CA CYS A 206 26.26 -2.56 1.12
C CYS A 206 26.96 -2.98 -0.18
N VAL A 207 26.90 -2.14 -1.23
CA VAL A 207 27.54 -2.44 -2.51
C VAL A 207 29.06 -2.35 -2.40
N GLU A 208 29.60 -1.27 -1.83
CA GLU A 208 31.03 -1.02 -1.65
C GLU A 208 31.72 -2.20 -0.97
N TYR A 209 31.17 -2.66 0.16
CA TYR A 209 31.72 -3.77 0.94
C TYR A 209 31.20 -5.15 0.51
N LYS A 210 30.37 -5.24 -0.54
CA LYS A 210 29.73 -6.48 -1.02
C LYS A 210 28.99 -7.24 0.10
N ILE A 211 28.35 -6.50 1.02
CA ILE A 211 27.61 -7.02 2.17
C ILE A 211 26.16 -6.58 2.11
N CYS A 212 25.24 -7.52 1.87
CA CYS A 212 23.81 -7.34 2.05
C CYS A 212 23.25 -8.58 2.74
N LEU A 213 23.31 -8.59 4.07
CA LEU A 213 22.90 -9.74 4.87
C LEU A 213 21.38 -9.88 4.87
N HIS A 214 20.88 -11.10 4.69
CA HIS A 214 19.46 -11.39 4.84
C HIS A 214 19.00 -11.02 6.25
N TYR A 215 17.89 -10.29 6.36
CA TYR A 215 17.45 -9.69 7.63
C TYR A 215 17.18 -10.74 8.74
N PHE A 216 16.50 -11.83 8.39
CA PHE A 216 16.22 -12.94 9.32
C PHE A 216 17.35 -13.97 9.48
N ILE A 217 18.17 -14.20 8.43
CA ILE A 217 19.26 -15.20 8.42
C ILE A 217 20.57 -14.50 8.02
N PRO A 218 21.24 -13.76 8.94
CA PRO A 218 22.40 -12.93 8.58
C PRO A 218 23.57 -13.69 7.95
N GLY A 219 23.65 -15.02 8.15
CA GLY A 219 24.64 -15.87 7.46
C GLY A 219 24.43 -15.97 5.94
N ASN A 220 23.28 -15.53 5.41
CA ASN A 220 23.04 -15.44 3.97
C ASN A 220 23.36 -14.02 3.47
N ASN A 221 24.54 -13.83 2.87
CA ASN A 221 24.91 -12.58 2.21
C ASN A 221 24.48 -12.58 0.73
N PHE A 222 23.56 -11.70 0.35
CA PHE A 222 23.05 -11.62 -1.02
C PHE A 222 24.04 -11.06 -2.04
N PHE A 223 25.11 -10.39 -1.59
CA PHE A 223 26.08 -9.73 -2.47
C PHE A 223 27.37 -10.54 -2.61
N GLU A 224 27.49 -11.66 -1.89
CA GLU A 224 28.58 -12.61 -2.04
C GLU A 224 28.61 -13.19 -3.46
N GLY A 225 29.76 -13.06 -4.14
CA GLY A 225 29.97 -13.57 -5.50
C GLY A 225 29.08 -12.94 -6.58
N ARG A 226 28.34 -11.87 -6.26
CA ARG A 226 27.31 -11.34 -7.16
C ARG A 226 27.83 -10.49 -8.31
N PHE A 227 28.89 -9.74 -8.05
CA PHE A 227 29.38 -8.72 -8.97
C PHE A 227 30.72 -9.16 -9.56
N THR A 228 30.90 -9.02 -10.87
CA THR A 228 32.25 -8.91 -11.44
C THR A 228 32.87 -7.58 -11.01
N ASP A 229 34.20 -7.45 -11.06
CA ASP A 229 34.87 -6.20 -10.66
C ASP A 229 34.44 -5.00 -11.53
N SER A 230 34.20 -5.22 -12.82
CA SER A 230 33.70 -4.17 -13.72
C SER A 230 32.26 -3.73 -13.40
N GLN A 231 31.38 -4.69 -13.11
CA GLN A 231 30.00 -4.42 -12.69
C GLN A 231 29.95 -3.71 -11.34
N HIS A 232 30.77 -4.16 -10.39
CA HIS A 232 30.86 -3.58 -9.05
C HIS A 232 31.29 -2.11 -9.11
N LYS A 233 32.38 -1.81 -9.84
CA LYS A 233 32.88 -0.44 -10.01
C LYS A 233 31.85 0.47 -10.68
N SER A 234 31.28 0.03 -11.82
CA SER A 234 30.29 0.82 -12.56
C SER A 234 29.02 1.10 -11.76
N LEU A 235 28.54 0.13 -10.98
CA LEU A 235 27.41 0.30 -10.08
C LEU A 235 27.74 1.30 -8.97
N LEU A 236 28.91 1.18 -8.36
CA LEU A 236 29.34 2.08 -7.28
C LEU A 236 29.48 3.53 -7.78
N ASP A 237 30.09 3.73 -8.95
CA ASP A 237 30.19 5.05 -9.61
C ASP A 237 28.80 5.67 -9.83
N THR A 238 27.84 4.87 -10.32
CA THR A 238 26.45 5.30 -10.50
C THR A 238 25.78 5.67 -9.16
N LEU A 239 26.01 4.89 -8.10
CA LEU A 239 25.42 5.18 -6.79
C LEU A 239 26.01 6.45 -6.17
N HIS A 240 27.31 6.71 -6.33
CA HIS A 240 27.93 7.96 -5.89
C HIS A 240 27.44 9.17 -6.69
N GLU A 241 27.30 9.05 -8.02
CA GLU A 241 26.70 10.08 -8.87
C GLU A 241 25.29 10.42 -8.37
N ILE A 242 24.45 9.40 -8.13
CA ILE A 242 23.11 9.59 -7.57
C ILE A 242 23.18 10.31 -6.23
N ASN A 243 24.03 9.86 -5.30
CA ASN A 243 24.08 10.43 -3.96
C ASN A 243 24.60 11.87 -3.91
N ASN A 244 25.49 12.27 -4.84
CA ASN A 244 26.00 13.64 -4.93
C ASN A 244 24.94 14.65 -5.42
N SER A 245 24.04 14.22 -6.30
CA SER A 245 22.94 15.04 -6.84
C SER A 245 21.59 14.36 -6.65
N LEU A 246 21.35 13.87 -5.42
CA LEU A 246 20.24 12.96 -5.09
C LEU A 246 18.88 13.48 -5.54
N TRP A 247 18.58 14.73 -5.20
CA TRP A 247 17.29 15.32 -5.53
C TRP A 247 17.13 15.57 -7.01
N THR A 248 18.16 16.13 -7.66
CA THR A 248 18.18 16.28 -9.12
C THR A 248 17.88 14.93 -9.78
N ASN A 249 18.65 13.89 -9.47
CA ASN A 249 18.45 12.58 -10.09
C ASN A 249 17.05 12.01 -9.84
N VAL A 250 16.51 12.13 -8.63
CA VAL A 250 15.15 11.66 -8.30
C VAL A 250 14.08 12.46 -9.07
N PHE A 251 14.13 13.79 -9.07
CA PHE A 251 13.16 14.62 -9.79
C PHE A 251 13.23 14.45 -11.31
N TYR A 252 14.42 14.11 -11.83
CA TYR A 252 14.64 13.85 -13.24
C TYR A 252 14.30 12.40 -13.68
N THR A 253 13.77 11.56 -12.78
CA THR A 253 13.24 10.22 -13.15
C THR A 253 11.93 10.26 -13.94
N ASP A 254 11.60 9.15 -14.63
CA ASP A 254 10.35 9.03 -15.39
C ASP A 254 9.12 9.09 -14.49
N THR A 255 9.20 8.54 -13.28
CA THR A 255 8.10 8.60 -12.29
C THR A 255 7.74 10.06 -11.97
N PHE A 256 8.73 10.96 -11.94
CA PHE A 256 8.53 12.39 -11.70
C PHE A 256 8.50 13.25 -12.98
N ARG A 257 8.60 12.65 -14.18
CA ARG A 257 8.68 13.38 -15.47
C ARG A 257 7.43 14.18 -15.78
N ASN A 258 6.27 13.69 -15.40
CA ASN A 258 5.02 14.41 -15.65
C ASN A 258 4.85 15.64 -14.74
N PHE A 259 5.55 15.72 -13.61
CA PHE A 259 5.48 16.89 -12.70
C PHE A 259 6.24 18.12 -13.22
N ARG A 260 6.65 18.13 -14.51
CA ARG A 260 7.56 19.12 -15.10
C ARG A 260 6.88 20.14 -16.03
N SER A 261 5.56 20.26 -16.04
CA SER A 261 4.81 21.00 -17.09
C SER A 261 5.34 22.41 -17.39
N GLU A 262 5.59 22.65 -18.70
CA GLU A 262 5.63 23.85 -19.57
C GLU A 262 5.94 25.28 -19.07
N GLN A 263 6.15 25.52 -17.78
CA GLN A 263 6.81 26.73 -17.28
C GLN A 263 7.94 26.28 -16.37
N GLY A 264 9.08 26.02 -17.00
CA GLY A 264 10.31 25.66 -16.32
C GLY A 264 10.66 26.66 -15.21
N ALA A 265 11.18 26.12 -14.12
CA ALA A 265 11.83 26.79 -12.98
C ALA A 265 11.01 27.10 -11.70
N SER A 266 9.69 26.91 -11.61
CA SER A 266 8.94 27.30 -10.39
C SER A 266 8.71 26.21 -9.32
N LEU A 267 8.99 24.92 -9.62
CA LEU A 267 8.79 23.82 -8.65
C LEU A 267 9.97 23.58 -7.70
N ILE A 268 11.18 24.06 -8.06
CA ILE A 268 12.38 23.93 -7.23
C ILE A 268 12.22 24.73 -5.92
N PRO A 269 11.72 25.98 -5.93
CA PRO A 269 11.44 26.71 -4.70
C PRO A 269 10.16 26.25 -4.02
N CYS A 270 9.18 25.62 -4.69
CA CYS A 270 7.93 25.22 -4.03
C CYS A 270 8.13 24.00 -3.12
N LEU A 271 8.90 23.00 -3.56
CA LEU A 271 9.25 21.86 -2.71
C LEU A 271 10.27 22.25 -1.62
N ALA A 272 11.23 23.13 -1.94
CA ALA A 272 12.19 23.68 -0.98
C ALA A 272 11.56 24.70 0.00
N ALA A 273 10.55 25.48 -0.38
CA ALA A 273 9.81 26.39 0.51
C ALA A 273 8.71 25.66 1.28
N SER A 274 8.19 24.55 0.74
CA SER A 274 7.36 23.61 1.50
C SER A 274 8.13 22.86 2.58
N GLU A 275 9.46 22.99 2.64
CA GLU A 275 10.28 22.61 3.79
C GLU A 275 9.92 23.40 5.05
N LEU A 276 9.02 24.39 5.03
CA LEU A 276 8.48 24.99 6.27
C LEU A 276 7.00 24.64 6.53
N SER A 277 6.18 24.43 5.49
CA SER A 277 4.75 24.11 5.65
C SER A 277 4.48 22.62 5.84
N CYS A 278 5.28 21.73 5.23
CA CYS A 278 5.22 20.29 5.49
C CYS A 278 5.79 19.89 6.86
N LEU A 279 6.51 20.81 7.51
CA LEU A 279 7.23 20.57 8.76
C LEU A 279 6.48 21.03 10.02
N THR A 280 5.39 21.78 9.88
CA THR A 280 4.73 22.45 11.03
C THR A 280 3.38 21.85 11.41
N TYR A 281 2.77 20.99 10.60
CA TYR A 281 1.46 20.40 10.91
C TYR A 281 1.37 18.91 10.53
N PRO A 282 1.08 18.00 11.49
CA PRO A 282 0.76 16.60 11.19
C PRO A 282 -0.70 16.42 10.71
N ASN A 283 -1.39 17.49 10.35
CA ASN A 283 -2.73 17.44 9.78
C ASN A 283 -2.64 17.18 8.28
N PHE A 284 -3.37 16.15 7.85
CA PHE A 284 -3.81 15.89 6.48
C PHE A 284 -3.28 16.90 5.44
N LEU A 285 -2.10 16.64 4.88
CA LEU A 285 -1.67 17.35 3.68
C LEU A 285 -2.51 16.82 2.51
N ILE A 286 -3.70 17.42 2.36
CA ILE A 286 -4.29 17.66 1.04
C ILE A 286 -3.22 18.47 0.31
N ILE A 287 -2.46 17.81 -0.56
CA ILE A 287 -1.59 18.55 -1.47
C ILE A 287 -2.57 19.29 -2.39
N PRO A 288 -2.58 20.64 -2.45
CA PRO A 288 -3.39 21.36 -3.42
C PRO A 288 -2.67 21.21 -4.76
N LEU A 289 -2.72 20.02 -5.33
CA LEU A 289 -2.24 19.77 -6.68
C LEU A 289 -3.28 20.39 -7.61
N ASN A 290 -2.83 21.31 -8.44
CA ASN A 290 -3.65 21.78 -9.56
C ASN A 290 -4.15 20.56 -10.36
N TYR A 291 -5.43 20.56 -10.70
CA TYR A 291 -6.17 19.56 -11.49
C TYR A 291 -5.36 18.91 -12.64
N ASN A 292 -4.57 19.68 -13.39
CA ASN A 292 -3.76 19.16 -14.49
C ASN A 292 -2.57 18.29 -14.04
N ASN A 293 -1.97 18.60 -12.88
CA ASN A 293 -0.88 17.82 -12.29
C ASN A 293 -1.43 16.49 -11.74
N ILE A 294 -2.67 16.47 -11.26
CA ILE A 294 -3.34 15.28 -10.70
C ILE A 294 -3.56 14.20 -11.74
N LYS A 295 -4.15 14.56 -12.90
CA LYS A 295 -4.40 13.63 -14.02
C LYS A 295 -3.12 12.93 -14.47
N GLN A 296 -2.01 13.67 -14.43
CA GLN A 296 -0.68 13.21 -14.81
C GLN A 296 -0.02 12.28 -13.78
N ILE A 297 -0.25 12.50 -12.49
CA ILE A 297 0.21 11.67 -11.36
C ILE A 297 -0.50 10.33 -11.35
N VAL A 298 -1.84 10.35 -11.46
CA VAL A 298 -2.65 9.14 -11.49
C VAL A 298 -2.20 8.26 -12.69
N THR A 299 -2.04 8.87 -13.87
CA THR A 299 -1.61 8.15 -15.08
C THR A 299 -0.18 7.59 -15.01
N SER A 300 0.78 8.26 -14.35
CA SER A 300 2.14 7.72 -14.19
C SER A 300 2.22 6.61 -13.15
N LEU A 301 1.41 6.68 -12.09
CA LEU A 301 1.35 5.68 -11.03
C LEU A 301 0.75 4.35 -11.51
N PHE A 302 -0.18 4.38 -12.46
CA PHE A 302 -0.70 3.18 -13.13
C PHE A 302 0.37 2.36 -13.87
N ASN A 303 1.51 2.96 -14.21
CA ASN A 303 2.61 2.25 -14.88
C ASN A 303 3.61 1.61 -13.90
N ILE A 304 3.37 1.70 -12.58
CA ILE A 304 4.20 1.05 -11.56
C ILE A 304 3.70 -0.39 -11.36
N LYS A 305 4.42 -1.37 -11.94
CA LYS A 305 4.11 -2.81 -11.84
C LYS A 305 4.29 -3.44 -10.44
N ASP A 306 4.43 -2.65 -9.38
CA ASP A 306 4.75 -3.14 -8.04
C ASP A 306 3.53 -3.03 -7.11
N ALA A 307 2.94 -4.17 -6.75
CA ALA A 307 1.67 -4.24 -6.03
C ALA A 307 1.72 -3.60 -4.62
N GLU A 308 2.85 -3.69 -3.92
CA GLU A 308 3.00 -3.13 -2.56
C GLU A 308 3.10 -1.59 -2.60
N MET A 309 3.84 -1.05 -3.58
CA MET A 309 3.94 0.40 -3.80
C MET A 309 2.69 1.00 -4.44
N SER A 310 2.04 0.26 -5.35
CA SER A 310 0.71 0.58 -5.86
C SER A 310 -0.27 0.69 -4.69
N SER A 311 -0.36 -0.30 -3.81
CA SER A 311 -1.27 -0.24 -2.65
C SER A 311 -0.99 0.95 -1.71
N TYR A 312 0.27 1.30 -1.45
CA TYR A 312 0.62 2.44 -0.59
C TYR A 312 0.42 3.80 -1.27
N MET A 313 0.79 3.95 -2.55
CA MET A 313 0.60 5.21 -3.28
C MET A 313 -0.87 5.44 -3.62
N MET A 314 -1.62 4.36 -3.88
CA MET A 314 -3.07 4.38 -4.00
C MET A 314 -3.75 4.66 -2.65
N SER A 315 -3.11 4.32 -1.52
CA SER A 315 -3.52 4.77 -0.19
C SER A 315 -3.35 6.26 0.04
N LEU A 316 -2.27 6.84 -0.46
CA LEU A 316 -2.06 8.29 -0.40
C LEU A 316 -3.03 9.03 -1.33
N ILE A 317 -3.31 8.48 -2.51
CA ILE A 317 -4.34 9.00 -3.43
C ILE A 317 -5.75 8.86 -2.84
N SER A 318 -6.07 7.72 -2.21
CA SER A 318 -7.41 7.49 -1.65
C SER A 318 -7.75 8.37 -0.47
N ASN A 319 -6.74 8.81 0.29
CA ASN A 319 -6.93 9.78 1.35
C ASN A 319 -7.26 11.19 0.81
N ASN A 320 -7.16 11.41 -0.50
CA ASN A 320 -7.56 12.64 -1.18
C ASN A 320 -8.87 12.41 -1.95
N SER A 321 -10.01 12.39 -1.24
CA SER A 321 -11.35 12.25 -1.84
C SER A 321 -11.56 13.23 -3.01
N LEU A 322 -11.06 14.45 -2.85
CA LEU A 322 -11.00 15.51 -3.84
C LEU A 322 -10.31 15.08 -5.15
N LEU A 323 -9.14 14.45 -5.03
CA LEU A 323 -8.30 13.99 -6.15
C LEU A 323 -8.97 12.90 -6.99
N LEU A 324 -9.77 12.05 -6.34
CA LEU A 324 -10.52 11.02 -7.03
C LEU A 324 -11.80 11.60 -7.65
N SER A 325 -12.49 12.52 -6.96
CA SER A 325 -13.71 13.18 -7.45
C SER A 325 -13.48 13.98 -8.74
N SER A 326 -12.25 14.41 -9.00
CA SER A 326 -11.85 15.24 -10.14
C SER A 326 -11.37 14.44 -11.37
N LEU A 327 -11.53 13.11 -11.43
CA LEU A 327 -11.15 12.35 -12.62
C LEU A 327 -12.12 12.68 -13.78
N ASN A 328 -11.69 13.47 -14.79
CA ASN A 328 -12.55 13.84 -15.92
C ASN A 328 -12.96 12.66 -16.80
N TYR A 329 -14.21 12.74 -17.27
CA TYR A 329 -14.82 11.84 -18.23
C TYR A 329 -15.07 12.57 -19.54
N GLU A 330 -13.99 12.80 -20.29
CA GLU A 330 -14.04 13.44 -21.60
C GLU A 330 -13.47 12.51 -22.68
N GLY A 331 -14.09 12.55 -23.87
CA GLY A 331 -13.68 11.80 -25.05
C GLY A 331 -14.73 10.79 -25.53
N GLY A 332 -14.40 10.05 -26.59
CA GLY A 332 -15.30 9.03 -27.16
C GLY A 332 -15.49 7.80 -26.26
N ASN A 333 -16.49 6.96 -26.57
CA ASN A 333 -16.92 5.81 -25.75
C ASN A 333 -15.79 4.90 -25.25
N LYS A 334 -14.76 4.64 -26.05
CA LYS A 334 -13.59 3.82 -25.66
C LYS A 334 -12.72 4.50 -24.59
N SER A 335 -12.60 5.82 -24.62
CA SER A 335 -11.89 6.62 -23.61
C SER A 335 -12.65 6.63 -22.29
N LEU A 336 -13.96 6.86 -22.35
CA LEU A 336 -14.85 6.86 -21.20
C LEU A 336 -14.85 5.51 -20.46
N TYR A 337 -14.90 4.40 -21.19
CA TYR A 337 -14.80 3.06 -20.60
C TYR A 337 -13.47 2.84 -19.87
N LYS A 338 -12.35 3.31 -20.46
CA LYS A 338 -11.03 3.21 -19.83
C LYS A 338 -10.97 4.07 -18.56
N GLN A 339 -11.46 5.31 -18.61
CA GLN A 339 -11.53 6.22 -17.46
C GLN A 339 -12.41 5.67 -16.33
N TYR A 340 -13.53 5.02 -16.67
CA TYR A 340 -14.38 4.31 -15.73
C TYR A 340 -13.64 3.17 -15.03
N GLN A 341 -12.97 2.29 -15.78
CA GLN A 341 -12.21 1.16 -15.20
C GLN A 341 -11.06 1.65 -14.30
N THR A 342 -10.37 2.71 -14.73
CA THR A 342 -9.34 3.40 -13.95
C THR A 342 -9.91 3.92 -12.63
N SER A 343 -11.01 4.66 -12.67
CA SER A 343 -11.66 5.22 -11.48
C SER A 343 -12.15 4.13 -10.53
N LEU A 344 -12.81 3.10 -11.08
CA LEU A 344 -13.27 1.93 -10.33
C LEU A 344 -12.12 1.24 -9.60
N HIS A 345 -10.98 1.05 -10.27
CA HIS A 345 -9.79 0.48 -9.66
C HIS A 345 -9.23 1.40 -8.56
N CYS A 346 -9.18 2.72 -8.81
CA CYS A 346 -8.72 3.69 -7.81
C CYS A 346 -9.55 3.65 -6.53
N TYR A 347 -10.87 3.69 -6.66
CA TYR A 347 -11.77 3.62 -5.52
C TYR A 347 -11.64 2.30 -4.77
N LYS A 348 -11.57 1.16 -5.49
CA LYS A 348 -11.37 -0.17 -4.89
C LYS A 348 -10.07 -0.29 -4.10
N MET A 349 -9.00 0.32 -4.57
CA MET A 349 -7.73 0.36 -3.85
C MET A 349 -7.78 1.30 -2.64
N GLY A 350 -8.60 2.35 -2.71
CA GLY A 350 -8.77 3.29 -1.61
C GLY A 350 -9.52 2.76 -0.40
N MET A 351 -10.44 1.82 -0.63
CA MET A 351 -11.23 1.15 0.41
C MET A 351 -10.40 0.41 1.48
N TYR A 352 -9.11 0.18 1.23
CA TYR A 352 -8.20 -0.44 2.19
C TYR A 352 -7.71 0.52 3.30
N ASN A 353 -7.84 1.84 3.10
CA ASN A 353 -7.09 2.84 3.87
C ASN A 353 -7.96 3.76 4.72
N ASP A 354 -9.20 3.97 4.30
CA ASP A 354 -10.20 4.65 5.12
C ASP A 354 -11.55 3.93 5.07
N VAL A 355 -12.42 4.33 5.98
CA VAL A 355 -13.70 3.66 6.19
C VAL A 355 -14.78 4.29 5.33
N THR A 356 -14.67 5.59 5.02
CA THR A 356 -15.78 6.37 4.44
C THR A 356 -15.50 7.01 3.10
N SER A 357 -14.41 7.73 2.86
CA SER A 357 -14.34 8.60 1.67
C SER A 357 -14.20 7.82 0.36
N ALA A 358 -13.35 6.78 0.31
CA ALA A 358 -13.19 5.97 -0.90
C ALA A 358 -14.44 5.13 -1.20
N TRP A 359 -15.07 4.61 -0.14
CA TRP A 359 -16.34 3.88 -0.24
C TRP A 359 -17.47 4.79 -0.73
N SER A 360 -17.55 6.01 -0.21
CA SER A 360 -18.55 7.00 -0.59
C SER A 360 -18.41 7.40 -2.06
N LEU A 361 -17.19 7.67 -2.53
CA LEU A 361 -16.96 8.02 -3.93
C LEU A 361 -17.19 6.85 -4.90
N LEU A 362 -16.93 5.61 -4.46
CA LEU A 362 -17.31 4.42 -5.22
C LEU A 362 -18.84 4.30 -5.33
N ALA A 363 -19.55 4.56 -4.24
CA ALA A 363 -21.01 4.61 -4.23
C ALA A 363 -21.51 5.72 -5.17
N SER A 364 -20.93 6.92 -5.14
CA SER A 364 -21.22 8.01 -6.09
C SER A 364 -21.00 7.61 -7.54
N LEU A 365 -19.92 6.86 -7.82
CA LEU A 365 -19.65 6.32 -9.15
C LEU A 365 -20.76 5.34 -9.59
N PHE A 366 -21.17 4.43 -8.73
CA PHE A 366 -22.27 3.49 -9.04
C PHE A 366 -23.60 4.20 -9.22
N TYR A 367 -23.90 5.19 -8.38
CA TYR A 367 -25.07 6.04 -8.52
C TYR A 367 -25.12 6.71 -9.90
N LYS A 368 -24.02 7.33 -10.31
CA LYS A 368 -23.91 8.01 -11.60
C LYS A 368 -24.19 7.09 -12.80
N TYR A 369 -23.70 5.86 -12.74
CA TYR A 369 -23.94 4.85 -13.77
C TYR A 369 -25.23 4.05 -13.56
N LYS A 370 -26.14 4.54 -12.69
CA LYS A 370 -27.47 3.95 -12.40
C LYS A 370 -27.41 2.52 -11.86
N ARG A 371 -26.30 2.14 -11.22
CA ARG A 371 -26.10 0.85 -10.55
C ARG A 371 -26.56 0.94 -9.10
N PHE A 372 -27.83 1.26 -8.88
CA PHE A 372 -28.37 1.63 -7.57
C PHE A 372 -28.29 0.50 -6.53
N GLN A 373 -28.48 -0.76 -6.94
CA GLN A 373 -28.39 -1.91 -6.03
C GLN A 373 -26.98 -2.06 -5.44
N GLU A 374 -25.95 -1.97 -6.29
CA GLU A 374 -24.56 -2.07 -5.88
C GLU A 374 -24.12 -0.85 -5.06
N CYS A 375 -24.69 0.33 -5.35
CA CYS A 375 -24.53 1.51 -4.52
C CYS A 375 -25.04 1.24 -3.09
N ILE A 376 -26.26 0.71 -2.94
CA ILE A 376 -26.85 0.39 -1.63
C ILE A 376 -26.02 -0.65 -0.87
N GLU A 377 -25.51 -1.69 -1.52
CA GLU A 377 -24.64 -2.69 -0.89
C GLU A 377 -23.39 -2.06 -0.27
N ILE A 378 -22.72 -1.17 -1.02
CA ILE A 378 -21.56 -0.42 -0.55
C ILE A 378 -21.93 0.52 0.59
N LEU A 379 -23.05 1.24 0.48
CA LEU A 379 -23.52 2.17 1.50
C LEU A 379 -23.83 1.45 2.83
N ASN A 380 -24.55 0.33 2.78
CA ASN A 380 -24.88 -0.48 3.96
C ASN A 380 -23.61 -1.02 4.64
N TYR A 381 -22.66 -1.52 3.87
CA TYR A 381 -21.37 -1.95 4.42
C TYR A 381 -20.66 -0.78 5.10
N THR A 382 -20.58 0.37 4.44
CA THR A 382 -19.88 1.57 4.93
C THR A 382 -20.51 2.10 6.23
N LEU A 383 -21.82 2.24 6.26
CA LEU A 383 -22.59 2.65 7.45
C LEU A 383 -22.39 1.67 8.61
N SER A 384 -22.36 0.35 8.35
CA SER A 384 -22.08 -0.66 9.40
C SER A 384 -20.70 -0.52 10.05
N LYS A 385 -19.77 0.15 9.38
CA LYS A 385 -18.42 0.44 9.90
C LYS A 385 -18.34 1.81 10.57
N CYS A 386 -19.36 2.66 10.51
CA CYS A 386 -19.37 3.97 11.16
C CYS A 386 -19.91 3.81 12.59
N THR A 387 -19.04 3.46 13.53
CA THR A 387 -19.40 3.18 14.92
C THR A 387 -18.94 4.31 15.86
N PRO A 388 -19.64 4.58 16.99
CA PRO A 388 -19.32 5.72 17.88
C PRO A 388 -17.92 5.71 18.51
N ASP A 389 -17.25 4.56 18.54
CA ASP A 389 -15.84 4.39 18.95
C ASP A 389 -14.83 4.92 17.92
N LYS A 390 -15.29 5.39 16.75
CA LYS A 390 -14.48 6.12 15.78
C LYS A 390 -14.45 7.60 16.12
N ILE A 391 -13.25 8.16 16.19
CA ILE A 391 -13.02 9.38 16.97
C ILE A 391 -12.66 10.58 16.09
N MET A 392 -12.01 10.39 14.93
CA MET A 392 -11.42 11.52 14.21
C MET A 392 -12.19 11.87 12.93
N LEU A 393 -12.90 12.99 12.98
CA LEU A 393 -13.29 13.74 11.78
C LEU A 393 -12.07 14.53 11.31
N SER A 394 -11.73 14.43 10.02
CA SER A 394 -10.46 14.86 9.41
C SER A 394 -10.06 16.34 9.54
N PHE A 395 -10.82 17.15 10.28
CA PHE A 395 -10.61 18.59 10.38
C PHE A 395 -10.52 19.13 11.82
N ASP A 396 -10.72 18.32 12.89
CA ASP A 396 -10.72 18.87 14.25
C ASP A 396 -9.38 18.75 14.97
N ASN A 397 -9.02 19.87 15.59
CA ASN A 397 -7.75 20.19 16.22
C ASN A 397 -7.84 20.05 17.75
N SER A 398 -8.76 19.24 18.27
CA SER A 398 -8.84 19.04 19.71
C SER A 398 -7.57 18.32 20.19
N LEU A 399 -6.86 18.96 21.14
CA LEU A 399 -5.58 18.46 21.66
C LEU A 399 -5.70 17.02 22.21
N LEU A 400 -6.89 16.66 22.70
CA LEU A 400 -7.21 15.34 23.25
C LEU A 400 -7.24 14.25 22.16
N GLU A 401 -7.90 14.52 21.02
CA GLU A 401 -8.00 13.59 19.89
C GLU A 401 -6.65 13.42 19.21
N GLN A 402 -5.87 14.50 19.07
CA GLN A 402 -4.49 14.43 18.57
C GLN A 402 -3.61 13.54 19.46
N THR A 403 -3.70 13.71 20.77
CA THR A 403 -2.89 12.93 21.73
C THR A 403 -3.29 11.45 21.69
N TYR A 404 -4.58 11.15 21.57
CA TYR A 404 -5.08 9.78 21.45
C TYR A 404 -4.68 9.15 20.10
N PHE A 405 -4.91 9.85 18.98
CA PHE A 405 -4.51 9.39 17.65
C PHE A 405 -3.01 9.16 17.56
N GLN A 406 -2.20 10.08 18.09
CA GLN A 406 -0.75 9.94 18.10
C GLN A 406 -0.31 8.72 18.91
N LYS A 407 -0.89 8.50 20.11
CA LYS A 407 -0.65 7.29 20.90
C LYS A 407 -1.01 6.00 20.16
N VAL A 408 -2.15 5.98 19.47
CA VAL A 408 -2.60 4.78 18.73
C VAL A 408 -1.79 4.58 17.45
N LYS A 409 -1.43 5.64 16.73
CA LYS A 409 -0.53 5.62 15.56
C LYS A 409 0.84 5.09 15.94
N ASP A 410 1.38 5.50 17.09
CA ASP A 410 2.67 5.03 17.59
C ASP A 410 2.61 3.55 18.01
N ALA A 411 1.43 3.05 18.40
CA ALA A 411 1.22 1.66 18.82
C ALA A 411 0.86 0.68 17.68
N LEU A 412 0.03 1.10 16.71
CA LEU A 412 -0.54 0.25 15.66
C LEU A 412 0.03 0.52 14.27
N GLY A 413 0.77 1.62 14.09
CA GLY A 413 1.19 2.10 12.77
C GLY A 413 0.13 2.97 12.08
N PHE A 414 0.56 3.80 11.14
CA PHE A 414 -0.27 4.83 10.50
C PHE A 414 -1.49 4.25 9.77
N ILE A 415 -1.30 3.21 8.94
CA ILE A 415 -2.36 2.65 8.09
C ILE A 415 -3.49 2.02 8.94
N LEU A 416 -3.12 1.27 9.99
CA LEU A 416 -4.11 0.69 10.90
C LEU A 416 -4.83 1.77 11.72
N ALA A 417 -4.13 2.81 12.17
CA ALA A 417 -4.75 3.93 12.86
C ALA A 417 -5.79 4.63 11.95
N CYS A 418 -5.47 4.88 10.67
CA CYS A 418 -6.41 5.44 9.70
C CYS A 418 -7.67 4.58 9.53
N LYS A 419 -7.51 3.26 9.39
CA LYS A 419 -8.62 2.32 9.17
C LYS A 419 -9.56 2.18 10.38
N HIS A 420 -9.03 2.31 11.58
CA HIS A 420 -9.79 2.03 12.80
C HIS A 420 -10.37 3.28 13.46
N LEU A 421 -9.76 4.46 13.28
CA LEU A 421 -10.10 5.64 14.08
C LEU A 421 -10.61 6.85 13.27
N ILE A 422 -10.43 6.87 11.95
CA ILE A 422 -10.70 8.07 11.13
C ILE A 422 -11.96 7.87 10.27
N ILE A 423 -12.79 8.91 10.26
CA ILE A 423 -13.92 9.09 9.34
C ILE A 423 -13.73 10.43 8.62
N ASN A 424 -13.43 10.38 7.32
CA ASN A 424 -13.23 11.57 6.49
C ASN A 424 -14.55 12.06 5.90
N SER A 425 -14.74 13.38 5.78
CA SER A 425 -15.84 13.93 4.99
C SER A 425 -15.66 13.63 3.50
N VAL A 426 -16.77 13.71 2.75
CA VAL A 426 -16.75 13.48 1.30
C VAL A 426 -16.74 14.83 0.62
N SER A 427 -15.61 15.16 0.01
CA SER A 427 -15.45 16.42 -0.73
C SER A 427 -15.44 16.18 -2.24
N PHE A 428 -16.21 17.01 -2.95
CA PHE A 428 -16.32 17.07 -4.40
C PHE A 428 -15.73 18.38 -4.91
N SER A 429 -14.93 18.37 -5.96
CA SER A 429 -14.47 19.59 -6.64
C SER A 429 -15.04 19.72 -8.04
N GLU A 430 -15.01 20.94 -8.59
CA GLU A 430 -15.27 21.18 -10.01
C GLU A 430 -14.52 20.18 -10.92
N PRO A 431 -15.20 19.59 -11.93
CA PRO A 431 -16.56 19.90 -12.41
C PRO A 431 -17.70 19.15 -11.68
N TYR A 432 -17.48 18.72 -10.43
CA TYR A 432 -18.44 18.01 -9.58
C TYR A 432 -19.01 16.73 -10.20
N TYR A 433 -18.22 16.04 -11.03
CA TYR A 433 -18.70 14.94 -11.86
C TYR A 433 -19.40 13.82 -11.06
N LEU A 434 -18.93 13.52 -9.85
CA LEU A 434 -19.50 12.46 -9.00
C LEU A 434 -20.54 12.95 -8.00
N LEU A 435 -20.78 14.26 -7.90
CA LEU A 435 -21.86 14.76 -7.06
C LEU A 435 -23.20 14.35 -7.71
N PRO A 436 -24.12 13.68 -6.97
CA PRO A 436 -25.47 13.44 -7.45
C PRO A 436 -26.13 14.72 -7.94
N GLU A 437 -26.85 14.68 -9.06
CA GLU A 437 -27.48 15.85 -9.67
C GLU A 437 -28.45 16.53 -8.70
N GLU A 438 -29.15 15.72 -7.89
CA GLU A 438 -30.06 16.16 -6.84
C GLU A 438 -29.38 17.02 -5.76
N LEU A 439 -28.07 16.88 -5.58
CA LEU A 439 -27.27 17.59 -4.58
C LEU A 439 -26.52 18.79 -5.14
N THR A 440 -26.69 19.11 -6.42
CA THR A 440 -26.10 20.32 -7.04
C THR A 440 -26.48 21.64 -6.35
N PRO A 441 -27.65 21.81 -5.70
CA PRO A 441 -27.95 23.02 -4.93
C PRO A 441 -27.03 23.24 -3.71
N LEU A 442 -26.25 22.23 -3.31
CA LEU A 442 -25.29 22.34 -2.20
C LEU A 442 -23.94 22.96 -2.61
N ILE A 443 -23.70 23.16 -3.92
CA ILE A 443 -22.44 23.72 -4.41
C ILE A 443 -22.32 25.18 -3.92
N PRO A 444 -21.20 25.57 -3.25
CA PRO A 444 -21.02 26.94 -2.80
C PRO A 444 -21.02 27.93 -3.97
N HIS A 445 -21.65 29.09 -3.78
CA HIS A 445 -21.64 30.18 -4.78
C HIS A 445 -20.44 31.14 -4.63
N ASP A 446 -19.62 30.98 -3.59
CA ASP A 446 -18.49 31.88 -3.29
C ASP A 446 -17.17 31.46 -3.96
N VAL A 447 -16.47 32.46 -4.52
CA VAL A 447 -15.44 32.39 -5.57
C VAL A 447 -14.07 31.84 -5.11
N TYR A 448 -13.89 31.47 -3.84
CA TYR A 448 -12.57 31.14 -3.27
C TYR A 448 -12.32 29.65 -2.99
N ASP A 449 -13.37 28.81 -2.90
CA ASP A 449 -13.22 27.38 -2.62
C ASP A 449 -14.18 26.57 -3.50
N ASN A 450 -13.67 26.04 -4.62
CA ASN A 450 -14.44 25.28 -5.61
C ASN A 450 -14.70 23.83 -5.14
N THR A 451 -14.97 23.66 -3.85
CA THR A 451 -15.14 22.36 -3.21
C THR A 451 -16.43 22.30 -2.38
N CYS A 452 -17.21 21.23 -2.58
CA CYS A 452 -18.41 20.93 -1.82
C CYS A 452 -18.11 19.76 -0.89
N SER A 453 -18.06 20.01 0.42
CA SER A 453 -17.83 18.96 1.44
C SER A 453 -19.12 18.63 2.17
N ILE A 454 -19.50 17.35 2.18
CA ILE A 454 -20.69 16.87 2.87
C ILE A 454 -20.24 15.97 4.03
N PRO A 455 -20.80 16.15 5.25
CA PRO A 455 -20.48 15.27 6.37
C PRO A 455 -20.72 13.79 5.99
N PRO A 456 -19.82 12.87 6.38
CA PRO A 456 -19.74 11.55 5.77
C PRO A 456 -20.99 10.71 5.96
N VAL A 457 -21.51 10.61 7.20
CA VAL A 457 -22.72 9.81 7.46
C VAL A 457 -23.97 10.49 6.90
N VAL A 458 -24.00 11.81 6.85
CA VAL A 458 -25.06 12.57 6.16
C VAL A 458 -25.06 12.23 4.67
N TYR A 459 -23.89 12.25 4.02
CA TYR A 459 -23.74 11.89 2.60
C TYR A 459 -24.16 10.45 2.31
N LEU A 460 -23.74 9.50 3.14
CA LEU A 460 -24.11 8.08 2.98
C LEU A 460 -25.63 7.87 3.09
N ASN A 461 -26.28 8.51 4.05
CA ASN A 461 -27.72 8.38 4.26
C ASN A 461 -28.53 9.06 3.13
N ILE A 462 -28.14 10.25 2.68
CA ILE A 462 -28.84 10.90 1.56
C ILE A 462 -28.62 10.15 0.24
N LEU A 463 -27.42 9.63 -0.02
CA LEU A 463 -27.18 8.83 -1.22
C LEU A 463 -27.98 7.52 -1.20
N SER A 464 -28.15 6.91 -0.02
CA SER A 464 -29.01 5.74 0.18
C SER A 464 -30.47 6.07 -0.14
N PHE A 465 -30.97 7.19 0.40
CA PHE A 465 -32.31 7.71 0.09
C PHE A 465 -32.52 7.90 -1.42
N LEU A 466 -31.56 8.54 -2.11
CA LEU A 466 -31.64 8.78 -3.55
C LEU A 466 -31.67 7.46 -4.34
N CYS A 467 -30.83 6.48 -3.98
CA CYS A 467 -30.87 5.16 -4.63
C CYS A 467 -32.23 4.48 -4.48
N LEU A 468 -32.80 4.51 -3.28
CA LEU A 468 -34.10 3.90 -2.97
C LEU A 468 -35.25 4.64 -3.66
N HIS A 469 -35.14 5.96 -3.81
CA HIS A 469 -36.06 6.77 -4.62
C HIS A 469 -36.05 6.32 -6.09
N HIS A 470 -34.87 6.18 -6.71
CA HIS A 470 -34.73 5.72 -8.10
C HIS A 470 -35.16 4.26 -8.31
N LEU A 471 -35.09 3.43 -7.27
CA LEU A 471 -35.59 2.06 -7.27
C LEU A 471 -37.10 1.94 -6.96
N CYS A 472 -37.79 3.07 -6.73
CA CYS A 472 -39.20 3.11 -6.34
C CYS A 472 -39.54 2.33 -5.04
N ASP A 473 -38.57 2.13 -4.13
CA ASP A 473 -38.79 1.49 -2.83
C ASP A 473 -39.25 2.53 -1.80
N GLN A 474 -40.57 2.70 -1.66
CA GLN A 474 -41.12 3.66 -0.71
C GLN A 474 -40.80 3.35 0.75
N ARG A 475 -40.77 2.07 1.14
CA ARG A 475 -40.52 1.68 2.54
C ARG A 475 -39.05 1.94 2.89
N GLY A 476 -38.13 1.53 2.02
CA GLY A 476 -36.70 1.80 2.18
C GLY A 476 -36.43 3.31 2.20
N LYS A 477 -37.04 4.07 1.28
CA LYS A 477 -36.91 5.53 1.20
C LYS A 477 -37.27 6.22 2.52
N LEU A 478 -38.38 5.85 3.16
CA LEU A 478 -38.80 6.41 4.46
C LEU A 478 -37.85 6.03 5.60
N ILE A 479 -37.29 4.82 5.58
CA ILE A 479 -36.31 4.39 6.58
C ILE A 479 -35.02 5.21 6.43
N ALA A 480 -34.49 5.35 5.21
CA ALA A 480 -33.29 6.14 4.96
C ALA A 480 -33.44 7.61 5.36
N LEU A 481 -34.63 8.20 5.14
CA LEU A 481 -34.95 9.55 5.60
C LEU A 481 -34.91 9.65 7.13
N ARG A 482 -35.49 8.69 7.84
CA ARG A 482 -35.46 8.66 9.31
C ARG A 482 -34.04 8.53 9.86
N GLU A 483 -33.20 7.71 9.23
CA GLU A 483 -31.78 7.58 9.61
C GLU A 483 -31.00 8.88 9.35
N LEU A 484 -31.31 9.60 8.26
CA LEU A 484 -30.75 10.93 7.99
C LEU A 484 -31.16 11.94 9.08
N GLU A 485 -32.44 11.97 9.47
CA GLU A 485 -32.94 12.83 10.55
C GLU A 485 -32.25 12.53 11.89
N LEU A 486 -32.11 11.24 12.24
CA LEU A 486 -31.42 10.81 13.45
C LEU A 486 -29.94 11.22 13.43
N THR A 487 -29.26 11.04 12.31
CA THR A 487 -27.85 11.45 12.13
C THR A 487 -27.66 12.94 12.40
N ILE A 488 -28.55 13.78 11.86
CA ILE A 488 -28.50 15.23 12.03
C ILE A 488 -28.83 15.63 13.46
N ARG A 489 -29.87 15.03 14.06
CA ARG A 489 -30.33 15.33 15.42
C ARG A 489 -29.28 14.98 16.47
N GLU A 490 -28.71 13.79 16.38
CA GLU A 490 -27.68 13.29 17.30
C GLU A 490 -26.28 13.80 16.93
N LYS A 491 -26.17 14.58 15.84
CA LYS A 491 -24.92 15.18 15.32
C LYS A 491 -23.82 14.15 15.04
N TYR A 492 -24.22 12.93 14.67
CA TYR A 492 -23.26 11.86 14.43
C TYR A 492 -22.34 12.21 13.27
N PHE A 493 -21.05 12.32 13.57
CA PHE A 493 -20.00 12.60 12.59
C PHE A 493 -20.23 13.89 11.79
N ILE A 494 -20.94 14.86 12.37
CA ILE A 494 -21.12 16.21 11.83
C ILE A 494 -20.20 17.14 12.59
N PHE A 495 -19.34 17.83 11.84
CA PHE A 495 -18.42 18.80 12.40
C PHE A 495 -19.20 19.98 13.02
N PRO A 496 -18.82 20.49 14.21
CA PRO A 496 -19.53 21.57 14.87
C PRO A 496 -19.28 22.96 14.24
N ILE A 497 -19.25 23.03 12.91
CA ILE A 497 -19.22 24.28 12.16
C ILE A 497 -20.64 24.53 11.63
N GLU A 498 -21.10 25.76 11.76
CA GLU A 498 -22.45 26.19 11.36
C GLU A 498 -22.77 25.83 9.89
N THR A 499 -21.79 25.95 8.99
CA THR A 499 -21.91 25.57 7.58
C THR A 499 -22.17 24.08 7.38
N ASN A 500 -21.58 23.19 8.18
CA ASN A 500 -21.81 21.74 8.06
C ASN A 500 -23.19 21.32 8.55
N PHE A 501 -23.72 21.99 9.59
CA PHE A 501 -25.12 21.81 9.99
C PHE A 501 -26.07 22.35 8.92
N GLN A 502 -25.74 23.48 8.31
CA GLN A 502 -26.53 24.04 7.20
C GLN A 502 -26.56 23.08 6.00
N ILE A 503 -25.41 22.55 5.58
CA ILE A 503 -25.31 21.56 4.49
C ILE A 503 -26.12 20.30 4.84
N ALA A 504 -26.02 19.81 6.07
CA ALA A 504 -26.77 18.64 6.50
C ALA A 504 -28.29 18.87 6.51
N ASN A 505 -28.74 20.05 6.97
CA ASN A 505 -30.14 20.43 6.90
C ASN A 505 -30.63 20.60 5.45
N ASN A 506 -29.81 21.18 4.56
CA ASN A 506 -30.16 21.29 3.15
C ASN A 506 -30.31 19.91 2.49
N CYS A 507 -29.43 18.96 2.81
CA CYS A 507 -29.59 17.55 2.43
C CYS A 507 -30.95 16.99 2.86
N LEU A 508 -31.34 17.22 4.12
CA LEU A 508 -32.62 16.75 4.66
C LEU A 508 -33.82 17.38 3.93
N GLU A 509 -33.78 18.68 3.64
CA GLU A 509 -34.86 19.37 2.93
C GLU A 509 -34.98 18.90 1.47
N ILE A 510 -33.85 18.65 0.78
CA ILE A 510 -33.84 18.02 -0.55
C ILE A 510 -34.55 16.66 -0.49
N ALA A 511 -34.20 15.79 0.47
CA ALA A 511 -34.84 14.49 0.62
C ALA A 511 -36.35 14.60 0.90
N LYS A 512 -36.77 15.54 1.77
CA LYS A 512 -38.19 15.78 2.07
C LYS A 512 -38.99 16.27 0.86
N SER A 513 -38.40 17.10 0.00
CA SER A 513 -39.05 17.57 -1.23
C SER A 513 -39.33 16.47 -2.26
N MET A 514 -38.70 15.30 -2.11
CA MET A 514 -38.83 14.13 -2.99
C MET A 514 -39.74 13.04 -2.41
N LEU A 515 -40.45 13.34 -1.31
CA LEU A 515 -41.53 12.52 -0.76
C LEU A 515 -42.83 12.83 -1.48
#